data_AF-H5TMH2-F1
#
_entry.id   AF-H5TMH2-F1
#
_cell.length_a   1.000
_cell.length_b   1.000
_cell.length_c   1.000
_cell.angle_alpha   90.00
_cell.angle_beta   90.00
_cell.angle_gamma   90.00
#
_symmetry.space_group_name_H-M   'P 1'
#
loop_
_entity.id
_entity.type
_entity.pdbx_description
1 polymer ?
#
loop_
_entity_poly.entity_id
_entity_poly.type
_entity_poly.pdbx_seq_one_letter_code
_entity_poly.pdbx_strand_id
1 'polypeptide(L)' 'MRERGLRPLQVWVPDVRTPEFAVQAHKQSVLLAEADADGDEQEFVEAVAAPWDDA' A
#
# COMPACT_ATOMS: atom_id res chain seq x y z
N MET A 1 -9.59 -21.57 0.26
CA MET A 1 -9.48 -20.29 -0.49
C MET A 1 -10.57 -20.17 -1.55
N ARG A 2 -10.55 -20.99 -2.61
CA ARG A 2 -11.61 -20.97 -3.63
C ARG A 2 -12.99 -21.39 -3.08
N GLU A 3 -13.03 -22.38 -2.19
CA GLU A 3 -14.27 -22.86 -1.54
C GLU A 3 -14.88 -21.85 -0.56
N ARG A 4 -14.13 -20.83 -0.13
CA ARG A 4 -14.62 -19.71 0.70
C ARG A 4 -15.03 -18.50 -0.16
N GLY A 5 -15.15 -18.66 -1.48
CA GLY A 5 -15.50 -17.58 -2.42
C GLY A 5 -14.36 -16.62 -2.76
N LEU A 6 -13.14 -16.85 -2.27
CA LEU A 6 -11.99 -15.96 -2.54
C LEU A 6 -11.36 -16.28 -3.90
N ARG A 7 -11.14 -15.24 -4.72
CA ARG A 7 -10.46 -15.34 -6.03
C ARG A 7 -9.01 -14.88 -5.90
N PRO A 8 -8.02 -15.69 -6.26
CA PRO A 8 -6.63 -15.26 -6.26
C PRO A 8 -6.43 -14.17 -7.30
N LEU A 9 -5.84 -13.04 -6.87
CA LEU A 9 -5.32 -12.00 -7.76
C LEU A 9 -3.82 -12.20 -7.88
N GLN A 10 -3.32 -12.26 -9.11
CA GLN A 10 -1.89 -12.16 -9.38
C GLN A 10 -1.60 -10.74 -9.86
N VAL A 11 -0.69 -10.08 -9.15
CA VAL A 11 -0.15 -8.77 -9.54
C VAL A 11 1.33 -8.91 -9.77
N TRP A 12 1.84 -8.17 -10.76
CA TRP A 12 3.28 -8.11 -11.00
C TRP A 12 3.89 -7.10 -10.03
N VAL A 13 4.95 -7.51 -9.34
CA VAL A 13 5.72 -6.67 -8.42
C VAL A 13 7.12 -6.50 -9.01
N PRO A 14 7.66 -5.27 -9.08
CA PRO A 14 9.05 -5.05 -9.49
C PRO A 14 10.02 -5.76 -8.54
N ASP A 15 11.19 -6.14 -9.05
CA ASP A 15 12.24 -6.71 -8.20
C ASP A 15 12.75 -5.65 -7.23
N VAL A 16 12.41 -5.81 -5.96
CA VAL A 16 12.72 -4.86 -4.89
C VAL A 16 14.19 -4.84 -4.49
N ARG A 17 15.02 -5.73 -5.05
CA ARG A 17 16.44 -5.86 -4.73
C ARG A 17 17.34 -5.05 -5.66
N THR A 18 16.79 -4.44 -6.71
CA THR A 18 17.60 -3.68 -7.66
C THR A 18 17.89 -2.26 -7.13
N PRO A 19 19.07 -1.69 -7.43
CA PRO A 19 19.36 -0.30 -7.10
C PRO A 19 18.34 0.69 -7.70
N GLU A 20 17.83 0.40 -8.90
CA GLU A 20 16.82 1.22 -9.58
C GLU A 20 15.51 1.27 -8.80
N PHE A 21 15.10 0.15 -8.19
CA PHE A 21 13.94 0.12 -7.31
C PHE A 21 14.15 1.03 -6.10
N ALA A 22 15.32 0.99 -5.47
CA ALA A 22 15.62 1.86 -4.31
C ALA A 22 15.54 3.35 -4.68
N VAL A 23 16.07 3.74 -5.85
CA VAL A 23 15.99 5.12 -6.35
C VAL A 23 14.55 5.55 -6.57
N GLN A 24 13.74 4.71 -7.23
CA GLN A 24 12.34 5.05 -7.49
C GLN A 24 11.50 5.03 -6.20
N ALA A 25 11.71 4.07 -5.31
CA ALA A 25 11.04 4.01 -4.02
C ALA A 25 11.27 5.31 -3.23
N HIS A 26 12.54 5.75 -3.12
CA HIS A 26 12.86 7.01 -2.46
C HIS A 26 12.17 8.21 -3.12
N LYS A 27 12.25 8.33 -4.45
CA LYS A 27 11.60 9.41 -5.19
C LYS A 27 10.08 9.45 -4.96
N GLN A 28 9.42 8.29 -5.03
CA GLN A 28 7.97 8.20 -4.83
C GLN A 28 7.57 8.50 -3.39
N SER A 29 8.36 8.05 -2.40
CA SER A 29 8.10 8.38 -1.00
C SER A 29 8.15 9.89 -0.73
N VAL A 30 9.12 10.60 -1.32
CA VAL A 30 9.20 12.07 -1.20
C VAL A 30 7.98 12.73 -1.83
N LEU A 31 7.60 12.33 -3.05
CA LEU A 31 6.42 12.89 -3.73
C LEU A 31 5.13 12.66 -2.94
N LEU A 32 4.97 11.48 -2.34
CA LEU A 32 3.80 11.19 -1.51
C LEU A 32 3.79 12.05 -0.24
N ALA A 33 4.94 12.19 0.43
CA ALA A 33 5.04 13.04 1.63
C ALA A 33 4.77 14.53 1.33
N GLU A 34 5.11 14.99 0.13
CA GLU A 34 4.75 16.34 -0.33
C GLU A 34 3.26 16.46 -0.69
N ALA A 35 2.65 15.39 -1.20
CA ALA A 35 1.23 15.35 -1.57
C ALA A 35 0.30 15.24 -0.35
N ASP A 36 0.72 14.51 0.69
CA ASP A 36 -0.02 14.27 1.95
C ASP A 36 -0.13 15.52 2.85
N ALA A 37 0.18 16.71 2.32
CA ALA A 37 0.09 17.96 3.05
C ALA A 37 -1.35 18.32 3.50
N ASP A 38 -2.39 17.72 2.88
CA ASP A 38 -3.81 18.01 3.18
C ASP A 38 -4.50 16.95 4.07
N GLY A 39 -3.85 15.85 4.47
CA GLY A 39 -4.29 14.97 5.59
C GLY A 39 -5.61 14.19 5.47
N ASP A 40 -6.46 14.46 4.47
CA ASP A 40 -7.78 13.83 4.27
C ASP A 40 -7.67 12.30 4.05
N GLU A 41 -6.55 11.83 3.50
CA GLU A 41 -6.33 10.43 3.12
C GLU A 41 -6.19 9.52 4.35
N GLN A 42 -5.48 10.01 5.37
CA GLN A 42 -5.33 9.30 6.63
C GLN A 42 -6.66 9.23 7.39
N GLU A 43 -7.44 10.32 7.39
CA GLU A 43 -8.78 10.34 8.00
C GLU A 43 -9.73 9.32 7.34
N PHE A 44 -9.72 9.24 6.00
CA PHE A 44 -10.50 8.24 5.29
C PHE A 44 -10.11 6.81 5.65
N VAL A 45 -8.80 6.51 5.67
CA VAL A 45 -8.29 5.17 6.03
C VAL A 45 -8.73 4.80 7.44
N GLU A 46 -8.62 5.71 8.40
CA GLU A 46 -9.08 5.50 9.77
C GLU A 46 -10.60 5.29 9.86
N ALA A 47 -11.39 6.03 9.09
CA ALA A 47 -12.85 5.89 9.06
C ALA A 47 -13.33 4.55 8.50
N VAL A 48 -12.57 3.92 7.59
CA VAL A 48 -12.93 2.64 6.98
C VAL A 48 -12.17 1.43 7.54
N ALA A 49 -11.15 1.65 8.37
CA ALA A 49 -10.37 0.59 8.96
C ALA A 49 -11.23 -0.25 9.91
N ALA A 50 -11.34 -1.55 9.63
CA ALA A 50 -11.87 -2.50 10.59
C ALA A 50 -10.80 -2.79 11.65
N PRO A 51 -11.19 -3.03 12.92
CA PRO A 51 -10.28 -3.57 13.92
C PRO A 51 -9.62 -4.84 13.39
N TRP A 52 -8.31 -4.96 13.56
CA TRP A 52 -7.63 -6.23 13.36
C TRP A 52 -8.00 -7.15 14.54
N ASP A 53 -8.66 -8.28 14.25
CA ASP A 53 -8.88 -9.33 15.26
C ASP A 53 -7.54 -10.02 15.55
N ASP A 54 -6.92 -9.67 16.67
CA ASP A 54 -5.79 -10.42 17.22
C ASP A 54 -6.31 -11.75 17.79
N ALA A 55 -6.22 -12.81 17.00
CA ALA A 55 -6.51 -14.19 17.40
C ALA A 55 -5.24 -14.94 17.84
#